data_AF-A0A9E2NXD7-F1
#
_entry.id   AF-A0A9E2NXD7-F1
#
_cell.length_a   1.000
_cell.length_b   1.000
_cell.length_c   1.000
_cell.angle_alpha   90.00
_cell.angle_beta   90.00
_cell.angle_gamma   90.00
#
_symmetry.space_group_name_H-M   'P 1'
#
loop_
_entity.id
_entity.type
_entity.pdbx_description
1 polymer ?
#
loop_
_entity_poly.entity_id
_entity_poly.type
_entity_poly.pdbx_seq_one_letter_code
_entity_poly.pdbx_strand_id
1 'polypeptide(L)'
;MLDKIMIINTGGTIGMVHSDENDPNSPLRPANDWHEITKEHPILNKYSTDYYQFDPLIDSSDMSPETWKDIAKFISKNYDKYRGFVILHGTDTMAFTASALSFMLKNLDKPVVLTGSQVPLQFPRSDALQNLITAIHIAGNELYGVKLIPEVCIFFRDTLLRGNRSRKIDATNYFGFSSPNYPAIAEVGADIRVIKNRILPATKEKFYVDAVIDSEVIVLELFPGLKPAYLKTIFENNSIKGVVLKTFGNGNAPTNKEFLDVLEYISSKGIVIVDITQCTRGFVKMGLYEASAKLTDVGVISGVDLTPEAAVTKLMYLLGKNLPIEEVKRLMQIDMCGEQTISQYDFLTEEFRDSFSDNFEYELEIPSSLKKEDLIEAVVRIKNISERESWSEELNISVTIEGKNSNSSEQLKINNNINKILPSEKKNFHAIFNHTIKSIIDKNDKLKIKVQSNMKISMEAIKFSIFSEYLR
;
A
#
# COMPACT_ATOMS: atom_id res chain seq x y z
N MET A 1 -10.62 32.06 -11.40
CA MET A 1 -10.76 30.62 -11.06
C MET A 1 -9.90 29.86 -12.04
N LEU A 2 -9.29 28.74 -11.63
CA LEU A 2 -8.62 27.86 -12.58
C LEU A 2 -9.72 27.09 -13.30
N ASP A 3 -9.84 27.29 -14.61
CA ASP A 3 -10.92 26.72 -15.44
C ASP A 3 -10.37 25.74 -16.49
N LYS A 4 -9.06 25.49 -16.50
CA LYS A 4 -8.36 24.65 -17.48
C LYS A 4 -7.85 23.34 -16.89
N ILE A 5 -7.87 22.29 -17.69
CA ILE A 5 -7.28 20.98 -17.42
C ILE A 5 -6.03 20.78 -18.27
N MET A 6 -4.98 20.23 -17.67
CA MET A 6 -3.77 19.84 -18.40
C MET A 6 -3.85 18.36 -18.78
N ILE A 7 -3.84 18.07 -20.08
CA ILE A 7 -3.70 16.73 -20.63
C ILE A 7 -2.22 16.45 -20.84
N ILE A 8 -1.71 15.43 -20.15
CA ILE A 8 -0.32 14.96 -20.23
C ILE A 8 -0.32 13.66 -21.02
N ASN A 9 0.18 13.67 -22.25
CA ASN A 9 0.35 12.46 -23.04
C ASN A 9 1.72 11.84 -22.80
N THR A 10 1.75 10.73 -22.05
CA THR A 10 2.97 9.94 -21.87
C THR A 10 3.12 8.87 -22.95
N GLY A 11 2.04 8.56 -23.69
CA GLY A 11 2.00 7.54 -24.73
C GLY A 11 0.79 6.63 -24.60
N GLY A 12 0.92 5.42 -25.15
CA GLY A 12 -0.12 4.40 -25.14
C GLY A 12 -1.09 4.45 -26.33
N THR A 13 -1.92 3.41 -26.41
CA THR A 13 -2.78 3.11 -27.55
C THR A 13 -3.71 4.26 -27.95
N ILE A 14 -4.16 5.08 -26.99
CA ILE A 14 -5.10 6.17 -27.23
C ILE A 14 -4.62 7.18 -28.28
N GLY A 15 -3.32 7.45 -28.33
CA GLY A 15 -2.68 8.38 -29.26
C GLY A 15 -2.07 7.72 -30.48
N MET A 16 -2.36 6.44 -30.76
CA MET A 16 -1.88 5.76 -31.96
C MET A 16 -2.77 6.05 -33.17
N VAL A 17 -2.14 6.18 -34.33
CA VAL A 17 -2.76 6.57 -35.61
C VAL A 17 -2.17 5.75 -36.75
N HIS A 18 -2.89 5.62 -37.85
CA HIS A 18 -2.37 4.97 -39.05
C HIS A 18 -1.15 5.71 -39.60
N SER A 19 -0.10 4.97 -39.97
CA SER A 19 1.13 5.55 -40.52
C SER A 19 0.91 6.18 -41.91
N ASP A 20 -0.05 5.66 -42.68
CA ASP A 20 -0.61 6.29 -43.87
C ASP A 20 -2.11 6.57 -43.64
N GLU A 21 -2.50 7.86 -43.64
CA GLU A 21 -3.89 8.28 -43.42
C GLU A 21 -4.87 7.71 -44.47
N ASN A 22 -4.39 7.29 -45.64
CA ASN A 22 -5.22 6.76 -46.71
C ASN A 22 -5.31 5.22 -46.73
N ASP A 23 -4.51 4.53 -45.91
CA ASP A 23 -4.52 3.07 -45.79
C ASP A 23 -4.94 2.64 -44.37
N PRO A 24 -6.20 2.21 -44.17
CA PRO A 24 -6.69 1.75 -42.87
C PRO A 24 -6.08 0.40 -42.43
N ASN A 25 -5.23 -0.22 -43.24
CA ASN A 25 -4.44 -1.40 -42.86
C ASN A 25 -2.98 -1.07 -42.59
N SER A 26 -2.57 0.20 -42.72
CA SER A 26 -1.20 0.60 -42.44
C SER A 26 -0.86 0.39 -40.95
N PRO A 27 0.41 0.08 -40.63
CA PRO A 27 0.85 -0.04 -39.23
C PRO A 27 0.50 1.21 -38.44
N LEU A 28 0.20 1.02 -37.15
CA LEU A 28 -0.03 2.14 -36.25
C LEU A 28 1.30 2.74 -35.79
N ARG A 29 1.33 4.07 -35.67
CA ARG A 29 2.42 4.84 -35.06
C ARG A 29 1.86 5.81 -34.02
N PRO A 30 2.68 6.36 -33.12
CA PRO A 30 2.26 7.48 -32.30
C PRO A 30 1.92 8.71 -33.17
N ALA A 31 0.89 9.45 -32.75
CA ALA A 31 0.58 10.75 -33.32
C ALA A 31 1.71 11.76 -33.08
N ASN A 32 1.88 12.71 -34.00
CA ASN A 32 2.87 13.79 -33.90
C ASN A 32 2.43 14.85 -32.88
N ASP A 33 1.14 15.16 -32.84
CA ASP A 33 0.58 16.19 -31.97
C ASP A 33 -0.89 15.91 -31.58
N TRP A 34 -1.44 16.80 -30.75
CA TRP A 34 -2.83 16.72 -30.31
C TRP A 34 -3.86 16.84 -31.43
N HIS A 35 -3.53 17.59 -32.49
CA HIS A 35 -4.46 17.80 -33.59
C HIS A 35 -4.69 16.49 -34.35
N GLU A 36 -3.63 15.72 -34.60
CA GLU A 36 -3.72 14.41 -35.24
C GLU A 36 -4.51 13.39 -34.42
N ILE A 37 -4.42 13.45 -33.08
CA ILE A 37 -5.21 12.60 -32.17
C ILE A 37 -6.70 12.96 -32.25
N THR A 38 -7.03 14.24 -32.33
CA THR A 38 -8.40 14.75 -32.11
C THR A 38 -9.15 15.19 -33.36
N LYS A 39 -8.53 15.11 -34.55
CA LYS A 39 -9.07 15.56 -35.85
C LYS A 39 -10.52 15.12 -36.10
N GLU A 40 -10.85 13.86 -35.79
CA GLU A 40 -12.18 13.28 -36.02
C GLU A 40 -13.18 13.51 -34.86
N HIS A 41 -12.76 14.19 -33.80
CA HIS A 41 -13.52 14.36 -32.54
C HIS A 41 -13.65 15.83 -32.13
N PRO A 42 -14.34 16.68 -32.92
CA PRO A 42 -14.47 18.12 -32.64
C PRO A 42 -15.19 18.43 -31.33
N ILE A 43 -15.88 17.45 -30.73
CA ILE A 43 -16.45 17.56 -29.38
C ILE A 43 -15.39 17.91 -28.32
N LEU A 44 -14.14 17.48 -28.53
CA LEU A 44 -13.03 17.74 -27.60
C LEU A 44 -12.67 19.24 -27.54
N ASN A 45 -12.96 20.01 -28.59
CA ASN A 45 -12.73 21.46 -28.62
C ASN A 45 -13.69 22.24 -27.69
N LYS A 46 -14.75 21.60 -27.17
CA LYS A 46 -15.66 22.23 -26.20
C LYS A 46 -15.07 22.28 -24.78
N TYR A 47 -14.01 21.53 -24.51
CA TYR A 47 -13.37 21.49 -23.20
C TYR A 47 -12.21 22.48 -23.15
N SER A 48 -12.08 23.17 -22.02
CA SER A 48 -10.97 24.08 -21.77
C SER A 48 -9.74 23.26 -21.33
N THR A 49 -9.01 22.73 -22.31
CA THR A 49 -7.84 21.89 -22.08
C THR A 49 -6.58 22.49 -22.72
N ASP A 50 -5.47 22.38 -22.00
CA ASP A 50 -4.14 22.49 -22.61
C ASP A 50 -3.56 21.07 -22.74
N TYR A 51 -2.59 20.91 -23.63
CA TYR A 51 -1.99 19.62 -23.95
C TYR A 51 -0.46 19.68 -23.88
N TYR A 52 0.15 18.66 -23.30
CA TYR A 52 1.58 18.43 -23.30
C TYR A 52 1.89 16.98 -23.67
N GLN A 53 2.84 16.79 -24.57
CA GLN A 53 3.32 15.47 -25.00
C GLN A 53 4.74 15.27 -24.51
N PHE A 54 5.03 14.10 -23.94
CA PHE A 54 6.40 13.66 -23.69
C PHE A 54 7.09 13.34 -25.01
N ASP A 55 8.36 13.74 -25.13
CA ASP A 55 9.19 13.44 -26.29
C ASP A 55 10.49 12.75 -25.82
N PRO A 56 10.72 11.47 -26.15
CA PRO A 56 9.82 10.61 -26.91
C PRO A 56 8.56 10.21 -26.12
N LEU A 57 7.51 9.81 -26.85
CA LEU A 57 6.40 9.06 -26.26
C LEU A 57 6.88 7.70 -25.77
N ILE A 58 6.26 7.20 -24.70
CA ILE A 58 6.73 6.05 -23.94
C ILE A 58 5.69 4.93 -24.04
N ASP A 59 6.12 3.76 -24.50
CA ASP A 59 5.30 2.55 -24.36
C ASP A 59 5.18 2.21 -22.88
N SER A 60 3.97 1.85 -22.43
CA SER A 60 3.78 1.44 -21.04
C SER A 60 4.67 0.26 -20.62
N SER A 61 5.07 -0.64 -21.53
CA SER A 61 6.02 -1.71 -21.21
C SER A 61 7.42 -1.22 -20.86
N ASP A 62 7.80 -0.04 -21.37
CA ASP A 62 9.10 0.60 -21.18
C ASP A 62 9.06 1.69 -20.09
N MET A 63 7.92 1.80 -19.39
CA MET A 63 7.72 2.75 -18.30
C MET A 63 8.72 2.49 -17.16
N SER A 64 9.30 3.56 -16.61
CA SER A 64 10.37 3.46 -15.60
C SER A 64 10.14 4.37 -14.39
N PRO A 65 10.82 4.10 -13.26
CA PRO A 65 10.90 5.01 -12.13
C PRO A 65 11.26 6.46 -12.49
N GLU A 66 12.21 6.67 -13.41
CA GLU A 66 12.60 8.02 -13.85
C GLU A 66 11.46 8.73 -14.57
N THR A 67 10.70 8.02 -15.40
CA THR A 67 9.51 8.55 -16.06
C THR A 67 8.46 9.00 -15.03
N TRP A 68 8.23 8.23 -13.97
CA TRP A 68 7.32 8.63 -12.89
C TRP A 68 7.76 9.94 -12.22
N LYS A 69 9.07 10.10 -11.97
CA LYS A 69 9.63 11.35 -11.44
C LYS A 69 9.39 12.52 -12.39
N ASP A 70 9.55 12.32 -13.69
CA ASP A 70 9.36 13.37 -14.69
C ASP A 70 7.90 13.81 -14.79
N ILE A 71 6.96 12.86 -14.74
CA ILE A 71 5.52 13.15 -14.65
C ILE A 71 5.23 13.97 -13.38
N ALA A 72 5.73 13.53 -12.22
CA ALA A 72 5.50 14.22 -10.95
C ALA A 72 6.08 15.66 -10.97
N LYS A 73 7.31 15.84 -11.46
CA LYS A 73 7.95 17.15 -11.61
C LYS A 73 7.17 18.05 -12.57
N PHE A 74 6.66 17.50 -13.67
CA PHE A 74 5.84 18.26 -14.62
C PHE A 74 4.54 18.76 -13.98
N ILE A 75 3.84 17.88 -13.24
CA ILE A 75 2.65 18.26 -12.45
C ILE A 75 3.02 19.37 -11.47
N SER A 76 4.13 19.23 -10.75
CA SER A 76 4.58 20.24 -9.77
C SER A 76 4.79 21.62 -10.39
N LYS A 77 5.51 21.69 -11.51
CA LYS A 77 5.77 22.94 -12.23
C LYS A 77 4.51 23.65 -12.71
N ASN A 78 3.44 22.89 -12.93
CA ASN A 78 2.19 23.40 -13.49
C ASN A 78 1.02 23.36 -12.49
N TYR A 79 1.28 22.99 -11.23
CA TYR A 79 0.25 22.70 -10.24
C TYR A 79 -0.73 23.85 -10.09
N ASP A 80 -0.23 25.08 -9.94
CA ASP A 80 -1.05 26.28 -9.72
C ASP A 80 -1.74 26.82 -10.98
N LYS A 81 -1.39 26.32 -12.17
CA LYS A 81 -1.94 26.80 -13.45
C LYS A 81 -3.20 26.06 -13.89
N TYR A 82 -3.41 24.86 -13.36
CA TYR A 82 -4.49 23.98 -13.80
C TYR A 82 -5.38 23.56 -12.63
N ARG A 83 -6.64 23.29 -12.96
CA ARG A 83 -7.64 22.80 -12.01
C ARG A 83 -7.46 21.32 -11.67
N GLY A 84 -6.93 20.56 -12.62
CA GLY A 84 -6.67 19.13 -12.51
C GLY A 84 -5.82 18.66 -13.69
N PHE A 85 -5.39 17.40 -13.63
CA PHE A 85 -4.51 16.77 -14.59
C PHE A 85 -5.14 15.48 -15.11
N VAL A 86 -5.10 15.29 -16.43
CA VAL A 86 -5.44 14.01 -17.07
C VAL A 86 -4.17 13.46 -17.70
N ILE A 87 -3.77 12.25 -17.33
CA ILE A 87 -2.58 11.59 -17.89
C ILE A 87 -3.06 10.50 -18.85
N LEU A 88 -2.73 10.65 -20.14
CA LEU A 88 -2.93 9.62 -21.14
C LEU A 88 -1.76 8.65 -21.08
N HIS A 89 -2.08 7.38 -20.80
CA HIS A 89 -1.08 6.36 -20.48
C HIS A 89 -1.44 5.02 -21.13
N GLY A 90 -0.43 4.23 -21.51
CA GLY A 90 -0.63 2.85 -21.97
C GLY A 90 -1.16 1.95 -20.85
N THR A 91 -2.01 0.98 -21.17
CA THR A 91 -2.77 0.27 -20.13
C THR A 91 -1.91 -0.70 -19.31
N ASP A 92 -0.81 -1.24 -19.85
CA ASP A 92 -0.07 -2.35 -19.22
C ASP A 92 0.52 -2.01 -17.85
N THR A 93 1.03 -0.78 -17.67
CA THR A 93 1.68 -0.35 -16.41
C THR A 93 0.99 0.85 -15.76
N MET A 94 -0.21 1.23 -16.23
CA MET A 94 -0.96 2.38 -15.70
C MET A 94 -1.19 2.27 -14.18
N ALA A 95 -1.46 1.08 -13.67
CA ALA A 95 -1.64 0.84 -12.24
C ALA A 95 -0.36 1.05 -11.42
N PHE A 96 0.82 0.72 -11.98
CA PHE A 96 2.10 1.04 -11.34
C PHE A 96 2.33 2.54 -11.31
N THR A 97 2.15 3.24 -12.43
CA THR A 97 2.31 4.70 -12.48
C THR A 97 1.35 5.42 -11.54
N ALA A 98 0.08 5.01 -11.50
CA ALA A 98 -0.90 5.57 -10.57
C ALA A 98 -0.49 5.34 -9.11
N SER A 99 0.02 4.15 -8.79
CA SER A 99 0.51 3.83 -7.44
C SER A 99 1.73 4.67 -7.07
N ALA A 100 2.74 4.74 -7.93
CA ALA A 100 3.94 5.55 -7.70
C ALA A 100 3.63 7.04 -7.49
N LEU A 101 2.79 7.63 -8.35
CA LEU A 101 2.38 9.02 -8.22
C LEU A 101 1.60 9.28 -6.94
N SER A 102 0.79 8.33 -6.46
CA SER A 102 0.07 8.49 -5.18
C SER A 102 1.01 8.68 -3.99
N PHE A 103 2.18 8.03 -3.99
CA PHE A 103 3.20 8.20 -2.95
C PHE A 103 4.02 9.49 -3.15
N MET A 104 4.30 9.88 -4.40
CA MET A 104 5.14 11.04 -4.74
C MET A 104 4.43 12.40 -4.63
N LEU A 105 3.13 12.45 -4.93
CA LEU A 105 2.34 13.69 -4.95
C LEU A 105 1.79 13.99 -3.55
N LYS A 106 2.56 14.74 -2.75
CA LYS A 106 2.22 15.02 -1.35
C LYS A 106 1.28 16.20 -1.24
N ASN A 107 0.35 16.09 -0.30
CA ASN A 107 -0.66 17.11 -0.03
C ASN A 107 -1.48 17.49 -1.29
N LEU A 108 -1.79 16.49 -2.11
CA LEU A 108 -2.59 16.67 -3.30
C LEU A 108 -4.00 17.15 -2.93
N ASP A 109 -4.46 18.23 -3.56
CA ASP A 109 -5.80 18.80 -3.41
C ASP A 109 -6.54 18.96 -4.76
N LYS A 110 -5.94 18.44 -5.83
CA LYS A 110 -6.45 18.45 -7.21
C LYS A 110 -6.44 17.04 -7.80
N PRO A 111 -7.37 16.73 -8.71
CA PRO A 111 -7.44 15.42 -9.33
C PRO A 111 -6.28 15.20 -10.30
N VAL A 112 -5.67 14.02 -10.21
CA VAL A 112 -4.74 13.48 -11.21
C VAL A 112 -5.34 12.17 -11.72
N VAL A 113 -5.98 12.22 -12.89
CA VAL A 113 -6.72 11.10 -13.47
C VAL A 113 -5.89 10.46 -14.57
N LEU A 114 -5.39 9.25 -14.33
CA LEU A 114 -4.83 8.42 -15.39
C LEU A 114 -5.95 7.77 -16.18
N THR A 115 -5.83 7.76 -17.50
CA THR A 115 -6.73 7.04 -18.39
C THR A 115 -6.01 6.63 -19.67
N GLY A 116 -6.67 5.83 -20.50
CA GLY A 116 -6.14 5.33 -21.75
C GLY A 116 -7.24 4.64 -22.54
N SER A 117 -6.87 3.70 -23.41
CA SER A 117 -7.82 2.90 -24.16
C SER A 117 -7.23 1.56 -24.57
N GLN A 118 -8.09 0.58 -24.81
CA GLN A 118 -7.66 -0.67 -25.46
C GLN A 118 -7.55 -0.50 -26.97
N VAL A 119 -8.32 0.42 -27.55
CA VAL A 119 -8.36 0.67 -29.00
C VAL A 119 -8.03 2.15 -29.28
N PRO A 120 -7.23 2.49 -30.31
CA PRO A 120 -6.86 3.88 -30.57
C PRO A 120 -8.06 4.78 -30.87
N LEU A 121 -7.94 6.08 -30.56
CA LEU A 121 -9.07 7.02 -30.64
C LEU A 121 -9.65 7.18 -32.06
N GLN A 122 -8.86 6.94 -33.10
CA GLN A 122 -9.31 7.05 -34.49
C GLN A 122 -10.28 5.94 -34.92
N PHE A 123 -10.41 4.87 -34.14
CA PHE A 123 -11.25 3.73 -34.52
C PHE A 123 -12.70 3.93 -34.07
N PRO A 124 -13.71 3.62 -34.91
CA PRO A 124 -15.13 3.88 -34.62
C PRO A 124 -15.67 3.24 -33.34
N ARG A 125 -15.14 2.08 -32.95
CA ARG A 125 -15.57 1.33 -31.75
C ARG A 125 -14.66 1.54 -30.55
N SER A 126 -13.79 2.54 -30.60
CA SER A 126 -12.82 2.83 -29.55
C SER A 126 -13.49 3.22 -28.23
N ASP A 127 -12.92 2.76 -27.13
CA ASP A 127 -13.23 3.19 -25.76
C ASP A 127 -12.56 4.53 -25.39
N ALA A 128 -11.62 5.02 -26.20
CA ALA A 128 -10.81 6.20 -25.93
C ALA A 128 -11.61 7.49 -25.73
N LEU A 129 -12.59 7.76 -26.61
CA LEU A 129 -13.30 9.04 -26.57
C LEU A 129 -14.07 9.20 -25.25
N GLN A 130 -14.77 8.14 -24.85
CA GLN A 130 -15.54 8.13 -23.61
C GLN A 130 -14.62 8.21 -22.39
N ASN A 131 -13.52 7.45 -22.39
CA ASN A 131 -12.51 7.48 -21.33
C ASN A 131 -11.94 8.90 -21.15
N LEU A 132 -11.49 9.52 -22.24
CA LEU A 132 -10.89 10.85 -22.24
C LEU A 132 -11.87 11.94 -21.79
N ILE A 133 -13.05 12.02 -22.40
CA ILE A 133 -14.04 13.04 -22.06
C ILE A 133 -14.44 12.94 -20.58
N THR A 134 -14.67 11.72 -20.11
CA THR A 134 -15.08 11.51 -18.72
C THR A 134 -13.94 11.84 -17.76
N ALA A 135 -12.69 11.48 -18.07
CA ALA A 135 -11.54 11.88 -17.28
C ALA A 135 -11.38 13.41 -17.18
N ILE A 136 -11.62 14.14 -18.28
CA ILE A 136 -11.62 15.61 -18.29
C ILE A 136 -12.73 16.15 -17.38
N HIS A 137 -13.94 15.59 -17.43
CA HIS A 137 -15.05 15.98 -16.54
C HIS A 137 -14.72 15.74 -15.07
N ILE A 138 -14.17 14.56 -14.75
CA ILE A 138 -13.73 14.21 -13.39
C ILE A 138 -12.66 15.16 -12.89
N ALA A 139 -11.71 15.55 -13.76
CA ALA A 139 -10.63 16.44 -13.39
C ALA A 139 -11.07 17.91 -13.21
N GLY A 140 -12.14 18.32 -13.90
CA GLY A 140 -12.53 19.74 -14.00
C GLY A 140 -13.79 20.16 -13.27
N ASN A 141 -14.69 19.25 -12.90
CA ASN A 141 -16.01 19.63 -12.40
C ASN A 141 -16.22 19.31 -10.93
N GLU A 142 -17.10 20.08 -10.30
CA GLU A 142 -17.71 19.68 -9.04
C GLU A 142 -18.75 18.59 -9.32
N LEU A 143 -18.64 17.45 -8.65
CA LEU A 143 -19.45 16.27 -8.89
C LEU A 143 -20.05 15.78 -7.57
N TYR A 144 -21.37 15.71 -7.48
CA TYR A 144 -22.09 15.21 -6.29
C TYR A 144 -21.62 15.84 -4.95
N GLY A 145 -21.39 17.15 -4.95
CA GLY A 145 -20.95 17.90 -3.75
C GLY A 145 -19.48 17.69 -3.39
N VAL A 146 -18.68 17.08 -4.28
CA VAL A 146 -17.22 17.01 -4.22
C VAL A 146 -16.65 18.02 -5.19
N LYS A 147 -16.03 19.09 -4.66
CA LYS A 147 -15.48 20.20 -5.46
C LYS A 147 -14.40 19.74 -6.44
N LEU A 148 -13.47 18.92 -5.94
CA LEU A 148 -12.35 18.31 -6.64
C LEU A 148 -11.97 17.03 -5.87
N ILE A 149 -11.60 15.98 -6.60
CA ILE A 149 -11.15 14.71 -6.00
C ILE A 149 -9.64 14.85 -5.72
N PRO A 150 -9.18 14.82 -4.47
CA PRO A 150 -7.79 15.12 -4.11
C PRO A 150 -6.90 13.85 -4.18
N GLU A 151 -7.00 13.10 -5.27
CA GLU A 151 -6.34 11.79 -5.40
C GLU A 151 -5.72 11.57 -6.78
N VAL A 152 -4.76 10.63 -6.81
CA VAL A 152 -4.35 9.97 -8.05
C VAL A 152 -5.31 8.82 -8.32
N CYS A 153 -5.99 8.87 -9.46
CA CYS A 153 -7.05 7.93 -9.80
C CYS A 153 -6.79 7.28 -11.16
N ILE A 154 -7.38 6.11 -11.38
CA ILE A 154 -7.54 5.53 -12.72
C ILE A 154 -9.01 5.63 -13.09
N PHE A 155 -9.29 6.27 -14.22
CA PHE A 155 -10.60 6.19 -14.84
C PHE A 155 -10.52 5.26 -16.05
N PHE A 156 -11.36 4.22 -16.04
CA PHE A 156 -11.50 3.32 -17.17
C PHE A 156 -12.94 2.82 -17.26
N ARG A 157 -13.53 2.92 -18.45
CA ARG A 157 -14.89 2.48 -18.75
C ARG A 157 -15.94 3.24 -17.95
N ASP A 158 -16.43 2.67 -16.86
CA ASP A 158 -17.55 3.13 -16.04
C ASP A 158 -17.16 3.33 -14.57
N THR A 159 -15.88 3.15 -14.22
CA THR A 159 -15.43 3.29 -12.83
C THR A 159 -14.24 4.21 -12.69
N LEU A 160 -14.28 5.06 -11.65
CA LEU A 160 -13.13 5.78 -11.14
C LEU A 160 -12.60 5.01 -9.92
N LEU A 161 -11.36 4.57 -10.02
CA LEU A 161 -10.69 3.75 -9.02
C LEU A 161 -9.59 4.58 -8.34
N ARG A 162 -9.36 4.35 -7.04
CA ARG A 162 -8.15 4.86 -6.37
C ARG A 162 -6.93 4.21 -7.03
N GLY A 163 -5.96 5.04 -7.44
CA GLY A 163 -4.82 4.59 -8.25
C GLY A 163 -4.03 3.44 -7.62
N ASN A 164 -3.63 3.61 -6.36
CA ASN A 164 -2.89 2.61 -5.57
C ASN A 164 -3.72 1.43 -5.05
N ARG A 165 -4.98 1.30 -5.46
CA ARG A 165 -5.82 0.12 -5.23
C ARG A 165 -6.16 -0.63 -6.52
N SER A 166 -5.74 -0.08 -7.66
CA SER A 166 -6.13 -0.57 -8.99
C SER A 166 -5.18 -1.63 -9.52
N ARG A 167 -5.70 -2.50 -10.38
CA ARG A 167 -4.98 -3.54 -11.12
C ARG A 167 -5.53 -3.68 -12.53
N LYS A 168 -4.67 -3.98 -13.51
CA LYS A 168 -5.12 -4.45 -14.83
C LYS A 168 -5.50 -5.92 -14.69
N ILE A 169 -6.78 -6.23 -14.89
CA ILE A 169 -7.35 -7.59 -14.73
C ILE A 169 -7.69 -8.27 -16.05
N ASP A 170 -7.82 -7.50 -17.14
CA ASP A 170 -8.12 -8.02 -18.46
C ASP A 170 -7.27 -7.31 -19.52
N ALA A 171 -6.65 -8.09 -20.39
CA ALA A 171 -5.74 -7.60 -21.43
C ALA A 171 -6.47 -7.08 -22.67
N THR A 172 -7.72 -7.49 -22.90
CA THR A 172 -8.44 -7.22 -24.16
C THR A 172 -9.81 -6.58 -23.95
N ASN A 173 -10.45 -6.86 -22.83
CA ASN A 173 -11.76 -6.30 -22.52
C ASN A 173 -11.67 -4.81 -22.17
N TYR A 174 -12.72 -4.06 -22.50
CA TYR A 174 -12.87 -2.68 -22.08
C TYR A 174 -13.08 -2.54 -20.56
N PHE A 175 -13.46 -3.60 -19.85
CA PHE A 175 -13.38 -3.68 -18.39
C PHE A 175 -11.97 -4.11 -17.95
N GLY A 176 -10.95 -3.37 -18.38
CA GLY A 176 -9.54 -3.74 -18.22
C GLY A 176 -9.01 -3.61 -16.80
N PHE A 177 -9.60 -2.73 -15.97
CA PHE A 177 -9.12 -2.41 -14.63
C PHE A 177 -10.15 -2.75 -13.54
N SER A 178 -9.65 -3.11 -12.36
CA SER A 178 -10.45 -3.33 -11.17
C SER A 178 -9.68 -2.90 -9.91
N SER A 179 -10.41 -2.68 -8.83
CA SER A 179 -9.87 -2.44 -7.49
C SER A 179 -10.39 -3.52 -6.54
N PRO A 180 -9.70 -4.67 -6.42
CA PRO A 180 -10.27 -5.85 -5.79
C PRO A 180 -10.55 -5.71 -4.29
N ASN A 181 -9.75 -4.91 -3.59
CA ASN A 181 -9.77 -4.75 -2.14
C ASN A 181 -10.37 -3.42 -1.67
N TYR A 182 -10.68 -2.49 -2.59
CA TYR A 182 -11.31 -1.21 -2.25
C TYR A 182 -12.36 -0.85 -3.31
N PRO A 183 -13.59 -0.46 -2.94
CA PRO A 183 -14.63 -0.16 -3.92
C PRO A 183 -14.28 1.08 -4.77
N ALA A 184 -14.88 1.19 -5.96
CA ALA A 184 -14.74 2.36 -6.81
C ALA A 184 -15.15 3.65 -6.05
N ILE A 185 -14.40 4.74 -6.29
CA ILE A 185 -14.65 6.05 -5.67
C ILE A 185 -15.71 6.85 -6.44
N ALA A 186 -15.91 6.54 -7.72
CA ALA A 186 -17.06 6.99 -8.50
C ALA A 186 -17.51 5.93 -9.51
N GLU A 187 -18.81 5.95 -9.81
CA GLU A 187 -19.44 5.13 -10.85
C GLU A 187 -20.00 6.06 -11.93
N VAL A 188 -19.77 5.74 -13.20
CA VAL A 188 -20.16 6.56 -14.35
C VAL A 188 -21.26 5.84 -15.13
N GLY A 189 -22.44 6.45 -15.13
CA GLY A 189 -23.57 6.08 -15.98
C GLY A 189 -24.07 7.31 -16.75
N ALA A 190 -25.36 7.57 -16.69
CA ALA A 190 -25.93 8.83 -17.17
C ALA A 190 -25.33 10.05 -16.43
N ASP A 191 -25.02 9.86 -15.15
CA ASP A 191 -24.32 10.82 -14.30
C ASP A 191 -22.99 10.23 -13.78
N ILE A 192 -22.05 11.09 -13.39
CA ILE A 192 -20.79 10.69 -12.72
C ILE A 192 -21.01 10.75 -11.21
N ARG A 193 -21.35 9.62 -10.59
CA ARG A 193 -21.69 9.55 -9.16
C ARG A 193 -20.44 9.33 -8.31
N VAL A 194 -19.91 10.41 -7.74
CA VAL A 194 -18.81 10.37 -6.77
C VAL A 194 -19.32 9.98 -5.38
N ILE A 195 -18.63 9.06 -4.71
CA ILE A 195 -19.01 8.56 -3.38
C ILE A 195 -18.07 9.16 -2.35
N LYS A 196 -18.49 10.29 -1.77
CA LYS A 196 -17.68 11.16 -0.89
C LYS A 196 -16.98 10.46 0.26
N ASN A 197 -17.57 9.42 0.85
CA ASN A 197 -16.94 8.73 1.97
C ASN A 197 -15.74 7.87 1.54
N ARG A 198 -15.68 7.48 0.26
CA ARG A 198 -14.59 6.65 -0.30
C ARG A 198 -13.37 7.45 -0.75
N ILE A 199 -13.43 8.79 -0.73
CA ILE A 199 -12.30 9.63 -1.15
C ILE A 199 -11.45 10.07 0.05
N LEU A 200 -10.15 10.28 -0.19
CA LEU A 200 -9.25 10.88 0.78
C LEU A 200 -9.71 12.32 1.10
N PRO A 201 -9.58 12.75 2.37
CA PRO A 201 -9.87 14.13 2.72
C PRO A 201 -8.83 15.06 2.10
N ALA A 202 -9.29 16.20 1.56
CA ALA A 202 -8.38 17.26 1.14
C ALA A 202 -7.60 17.80 2.34
N THR A 203 -6.31 18.06 2.14
CA THR A 203 -5.46 18.73 3.14
C THR A 203 -5.41 20.24 2.91
N LYS A 204 -5.09 20.99 3.97
CA LYS A 204 -4.78 22.43 3.88
C LYS A 204 -3.28 22.70 3.72
N GLU A 205 -2.47 21.66 3.84
CA GLU A 205 -1.02 21.75 3.67
C GLU A 205 -0.64 22.02 2.22
N LYS A 206 0.49 22.68 2.01
CA LYS A 206 0.95 23.02 0.67
C LYS A 206 1.36 21.77 -0.10
N PHE A 207 0.89 21.65 -1.34
CA PHE A 207 1.32 20.62 -2.28
C PHE A 207 2.84 20.65 -2.53
N TYR A 208 3.46 19.49 -2.58
CA TYR A 208 4.84 19.32 -3.03
C TYR A 208 5.06 17.92 -3.61
N VAL A 209 6.17 17.74 -4.32
CA VAL A 209 6.56 16.44 -4.89
C VAL A 209 7.74 15.86 -4.12
N ASP A 210 7.58 14.62 -3.69
CA ASP A 210 8.63 13.79 -3.10
C ASP A 210 8.93 12.63 -4.05
N ALA A 211 9.81 12.88 -5.02
CA ALA A 211 10.09 11.96 -6.12
C ALA A 211 11.31 11.05 -5.85
N VAL A 212 11.62 10.74 -4.59
CA VAL A 212 12.68 9.78 -4.28
C VAL A 212 12.21 8.36 -4.60
N ILE A 213 13.13 7.56 -5.15
CA ILE A 213 12.85 6.16 -5.46
C ILE A 213 14.15 5.37 -5.52
N ASP A 214 14.11 4.14 -5.06
CA ASP A 214 15.16 3.15 -5.21
C ASP A 214 14.54 1.88 -5.81
N SER A 215 14.98 1.52 -7.01
CA SER A 215 14.39 0.43 -7.79
C SER A 215 14.99 -0.94 -7.51
N GLU A 216 15.87 -1.08 -6.51
CA GLU A 216 16.50 -2.36 -6.11
C GLU A 216 15.50 -3.28 -5.38
N VAL A 217 14.39 -3.59 -6.04
CA VAL A 217 13.26 -4.39 -5.54
C VAL A 217 12.96 -5.53 -6.51
N ILE A 218 12.69 -6.71 -5.98
CA ILE A 218 12.25 -7.88 -6.75
C ILE A 218 10.87 -8.36 -6.29
N VAL A 219 10.05 -8.86 -7.22
CA VAL A 219 8.81 -9.57 -6.91
C VAL A 219 9.06 -11.07 -7.00
N LEU A 220 8.80 -11.79 -5.91
CA LEU A 220 8.95 -13.24 -5.84
C LEU A 220 7.59 -13.88 -5.65
N GLU A 221 7.11 -14.58 -6.68
CA GLU A 221 5.86 -15.35 -6.61
C GLU A 221 6.13 -16.82 -6.25
N LEU A 222 5.51 -17.28 -5.17
CA LEU A 222 5.64 -18.66 -4.73
C LEU A 222 4.82 -19.60 -5.62
N PHE A 223 5.37 -20.79 -5.86
CA PHE A 223 4.66 -21.91 -6.47
C PHE A 223 5.13 -23.23 -5.83
N PRO A 224 4.29 -24.27 -5.81
CA PRO A 224 4.70 -25.58 -5.32
C PRO A 224 5.92 -26.12 -6.09
N GLY A 225 7.02 -26.38 -5.38
CA GLY A 225 8.26 -26.87 -5.98
C GLY A 225 9.36 -25.82 -6.17
N LEU A 226 9.14 -24.55 -5.78
CA LEU A 226 10.21 -23.57 -5.70
C LEU A 226 11.33 -24.08 -4.78
N LYS A 227 12.56 -24.17 -5.31
CA LYS A 227 13.71 -24.65 -4.55
C LYS A 227 14.36 -23.49 -3.78
N PRO A 228 14.46 -23.55 -2.43
CA PRO A 228 15.05 -22.47 -1.63
C PRO A 228 16.47 -22.09 -2.05
N ALA A 229 17.26 -23.06 -2.53
CA ALA A 229 18.62 -22.83 -3.03
C ALA A 229 18.70 -21.77 -4.15
N TYR A 230 17.68 -21.65 -5.02
CA TYR A 230 17.68 -20.62 -6.07
C TYR A 230 17.59 -19.20 -5.50
N LEU A 231 16.81 -19.03 -4.43
CA LEU A 231 16.67 -17.74 -3.76
C LEU A 231 17.99 -17.33 -3.14
N LYS A 232 18.68 -18.24 -2.45
CA LYS A 232 19.98 -17.95 -1.84
C LYS A 232 20.96 -17.36 -2.86
N THR A 233 21.09 -17.97 -4.04
CA THR A 233 21.96 -17.48 -5.12
C THR A 233 21.57 -16.08 -5.61
N ILE A 234 20.26 -15.83 -5.79
CA ILE A 234 19.76 -14.51 -6.22
C ILE A 234 20.12 -13.42 -5.21
N PHE A 235 20.00 -13.70 -3.91
CA PHE A 235 20.26 -12.72 -2.86
C PHE A 235 21.72 -12.69 -2.38
N GLU A 236 22.60 -13.53 -2.94
CA GLU A 236 24.00 -13.58 -2.55
C GLU A 236 24.82 -12.44 -3.17
N ASN A 237 24.62 -12.18 -4.47
CA ASN A 237 25.52 -11.35 -5.29
C ASN A 237 24.82 -10.18 -6.01
N ASN A 238 23.73 -9.65 -5.46
CA ASN A 238 22.97 -8.56 -6.08
C ASN A 238 22.72 -7.41 -5.09
N SER A 239 22.44 -6.22 -5.63
CA SER A 239 22.16 -4.99 -4.89
C SER A 239 20.73 -4.89 -4.35
N ILE A 240 19.96 -5.99 -4.39
CA ILE A 240 18.55 -6.03 -4.00
C ILE A 240 18.39 -5.59 -2.54
N LYS A 241 17.50 -4.63 -2.30
CA LYS A 241 17.17 -4.07 -0.98
C LYS A 241 15.76 -4.43 -0.52
N GLY A 242 14.88 -4.82 -1.43
CA GLY A 242 13.50 -5.17 -1.13
C GLY A 242 12.97 -6.39 -1.90
N VAL A 243 12.08 -7.13 -1.27
CA VAL A 243 11.37 -8.29 -1.84
C VAL A 243 9.89 -8.13 -1.58
N VAL A 244 9.08 -8.13 -2.64
CA VAL A 244 7.63 -8.34 -2.54
C VAL A 244 7.37 -9.84 -2.74
N LEU A 245 7.10 -10.55 -1.65
CA LEU A 245 6.85 -11.99 -1.62
C LEU A 245 5.36 -12.25 -1.82
N LYS A 246 4.95 -12.84 -2.94
CA LYS A 246 3.56 -13.25 -3.19
C LYS A 246 3.35 -14.68 -2.68
N THR A 247 2.60 -14.81 -1.59
CA THR A 247 2.31 -16.08 -0.91
C THR A 247 0.90 -16.61 -1.23
N PHE A 248 0.61 -17.85 -0.81
CA PHE A 248 -0.67 -18.49 -1.07
C PHE A 248 -1.75 -18.01 -0.10
N GLY A 249 -2.98 -17.81 -0.60
CA GLY A 249 -4.15 -17.54 0.24
C GLY A 249 -3.95 -16.30 1.12
N ASN A 250 -4.02 -16.46 2.45
CA ASN A 250 -3.93 -15.34 3.40
C ASN A 250 -2.51 -15.17 4.00
N GLY A 251 -1.44 -15.47 3.27
CA GLY A 251 -0.06 -15.37 3.81
C GLY A 251 0.66 -16.69 4.04
N ASN A 252 0.28 -17.76 3.33
CA ASN A 252 0.85 -19.09 3.55
C ASN A 252 2.03 -19.33 2.62
N ALA A 253 3.16 -19.74 3.21
CA ALA A 253 4.36 -20.16 2.49
C ALA A 253 4.84 -21.51 3.03
N PRO A 254 5.76 -22.21 2.32
CA PRO A 254 6.45 -23.35 2.89
C PRO A 254 7.09 -22.99 4.24
N THR A 255 6.92 -23.83 5.26
CA THR A 255 7.52 -23.61 6.59
C THR A 255 8.56 -24.68 6.93
N ASN A 256 9.11 -25.36 5.92
CA ASN A 256 10.23 -26.26 6.13
C ASN A 256 11.48 -25.44 6.48
N LYS A 257 12.41 -26.06 7.22
CA LYS A 257 13.59 -25.38 7.76
C LYS A 257 14.43 -24.73 6.66
N GLU A 258 14.70 -25.44 5.56
CA GLU A 258 15.51 -24.91 4.44
C GLU A 258 14.95 -23.60 3.88
N PHE A 259 13.64 -23.50 3.68
CA PHE A 259 13.00 -22.28 3.18
C PHE A 259 13.05 -21.13 4.20
N LEU A 260 12.77 -21.42 5.47
CA LEU A 260 12.82 -20.41 6.53
C LEU A 260 14.25 -19.89 6.74
N ASP A 261 15.25 -20.77 6.74
CA ASP A 261 16.68 -20.40 6.87
C ASP A 261 17.11 -19.47 5.71
N VAL A 262 16.57 -19.66 4.50
CA VAL A 262 16.85 -18.77 3.37
C VAL A 262 16.18 -17.39 3.52
N LEU A 263 14.94 -17.33 4.00
CA LEU A 263 14.28 -16.05 4.28
C LEU A 263 14.99 -15.29 5.41
N GLU A 264 15.40 -16.00 6.46
CA GLU A 264 16.18 -15.44 7.56
C GLU A 264 17.52 -14.91 7.06
N TYR A 265 18.22 -15.66 6.20
CA TYR A 265 19.44 -15.19 5.55
C TYR A 265 19.22 -13.89 4.76
N ILE A 266 18.15 -13.82 3.95
CA ILE A 266 17.81 -12.61 3.18
C ILE A 266 17.56 -11.43 4.12
N SER A 267 16.73 -11.63 5.15
CA SER A 267 16.41 -10.60 6.14
C SER A 267 17.66 -10.11 6.91
N SER A 268 18.58 -11.03 7.24
CA SER A 268 19.83 -10.71 7.95
C SER A 268 20.77 -9.79 7.16
N LYS A 269 20.61 -9.71 5.83
CA LYS A 269 21.32 -8.75 4.97
C LYS A 269 20.72 -7.34 4.97
N GLY A 270 19.65 -7.12 5.74
CA GLY A 270 18.92 -5.86 5.75
C GLY A 270 17.94 -5.71 4.57
N ILE A 271 17.63 -6.80 3.86
CA ILE A 271 16.68 -6.79 2.76
C ILE A 271 15.26 -6.85 3.34
N VAL A 272 14.41 -5.90 2.97
CA VAL A 272 13.01 -5.84 3.44
C VAL A 272 12.16 -6.83 2.67
N ILE A 273 11.53 -7.79 3.36
CA ILE A 273 10.64 -8.78 2.74
C ILE A 273 9.19 -8.49 3.14
N VAL A 274 8.36 -8.14 2.16
CA VAL A 274 6.94 -7.80 2.33
C VAL A 274 6.08 -8.92 1.77
N ASP A 275 5.29 -9.56 2.63
CA ASP A 275 4.34 -10.61 2.25
C ASP A 275 3.02 -10.01 1.76
N ILE A 276 2.67 -10.31 0.51
CA ILE A 276 1.35 -10.05 -0.06
C ILE A 276 0.74 -11.36 -0.58
N THR A 277 -0.57 -11.40 -0.73
CA THR A 277 -1.23 -12.56 -1.34
C THR A 277 -1.02 -12.57 -2.87
N GLN A 278 -0.86 -13.75 -3.45
CA GLN A 278 -0.97 -13.93 -4.91
C GLN A 278 -2.42 -13.86 -5.40
N CYS A 279 -3.41 -14.02 -4.51
CA CYS A 279 -4.82 -13.96 -4.86
C CYS A 279 -5.21 -12.54 -5.32
N THR A 280 -6.15 -12.44 -6.27
CA THR A 280 -6.61 -11.14 -6.78
C THR A 280 -7.26 -10.27 -5.71
N ARG A 281 -7.99 -10.89 -4.78
CA ARG A 281 -8.70 -10.25 -3.67
C ARG A 281 -8.37 -10.98 -2.37
N GLY A 282 -8.30 -10.23 -1.28
CA GLY A 282 -8.00 -10.74 0.06
C GLY A 282 -6.85 -9.99 0.70
N PHE A 283 -6.46 -10.48 1.87
CA PHE A 283 -5.42 -9.85 2.68
C PHE A 283 -4.60 -10.92 3.43
N VAL A 284 -3.33 -10.59 3.67
CA VAL A 284 -2.42 -11.40 4.46
C VAL A 284 -2.74 -11.25 5.94
N LYS A 285 -2.80 -12.38 6.66
CA LYS A 285 -3.08 -12.45 8.11
C LYS A 285 -1.83 -12.88 8.87
N MET A 286 -0.77 -12.06 8.87
CA MET A 286 0.50 -12.45 9.49
C MET A 286 0.41 -12.61 11.01
N GLY A 287 0.63 -13.85 11.44
CA GLY A 287 0.71 -14.31 12.83
C GLY A 287 -0.60 -14.30 13.62
N LEU A 288 -1.74 -14.29 12.92
CA LEU A 288 -3.00 -14.82 13.45
C LEU A 288 -3.05 -16.36 13.36
N TYR A 289 -2.24 -16.95 12.47
CA TYR A 289 -2.07 -18.40 12.31
C TYR A 289 -0.61 -18.83 12.52
N GLU A 290 -0.41 -20.03 13.07
CA GLU A 290 0.94 -20.57 13.39
C GLU A 290 1.88 -20.63 12.17
N ALA A 291 1.36 -21.00 10.99
CA ALA A 291 2.15 -21.04 9.75
C ALA A 291 2.70 -19.66 9.35
N SER A 292 1.88 -18.61 9.49
CA SER A 292 2.27 -17.23 9.18
C SER A 292 3.13 -16.57 10.28
N ALA A 293 3.11 -17.11 11.50
CA ALA A 293 3.97 -16.63 12.59
C ALA A 293 5.45 -16.91 12.31
N LYS A 294 5.77 -18.08 11.73
CA LYS A 294 7.14 -18.46 11.35
C LYS A 294 7.76 -17.50 10.33
N LEU A 295 6.97 -16.92 9.43
CA LEU A 295 7.45 -15.88 8.50
C LEU A 295 7.80 -14.59 9.23
N THR A 296 7.00 -14.19 10.21
CA THR A 296 7.32 -13.04 11.07
C THR A 296 8.62 -13.28 11.85
N ASP A 297 8.88 -14.53 12.24
CA ASP A 297 10.07 -14.90 13.01
C ASP A 297 11.37 -14.75 12.21
N VAL A 298 11.31 -14.97 10.90
CA VAL A 298 12.45 -14.78 9.98
C VAL A 298 12.47 -13.37 9.35
N GLY A 299 11.74 -12.41 9.93
CA GLY A 299 11.81 -11.00 9.57
C GLY A 299 10.99 -10.56 8.37
N VAL A 300 10.00 -11.34 7.94
CA VAL A 300 9.00 -10.95 6.92
C VAL A 300 7.90 -10.10 7.56
N ILE A 301 7.49 -9.03 6.88
CA ILE A 301 6.42 -8.11 7.32
C ILE A 301 5.17 -8.23 6.45
N SER A 302 4.02 -7.85 7.01
CA SER A 302 2.74 -7.92 6.31
C SER A 302 2.58 -6.75 5.34
N GLY A 303 2.23 -7.05 4.09
CA GLY A 303 1.69 -6.07 3.13
C GLY A 303 0.17 -5.97 3.17
N VAL A 304 -0.50 -6.61 4.15
CA VAL A 304 -1.96 -6.58 4.35
C VAL A 304 -2.70 -6.90 3.04
N ASP A 305 -3.35 -5.91 2.43
CA ASP A 305 -4.19 -6.03 1.24
C ASP A 305 -3.68 -5.16 0.08
N LEU A 306 -2.40 -4.78 0.12
CA LEU A 306 -1.71 -4.09 -0.96
C LEU A 306 -1.84 -4.89 -2.27
N THR A 307 -2.08 -4.18 -3.37
CA THR A 307 -1.89 -4.75 -4.70
C THR A 307 -0.38 -4.95 -4.96
N PRO A 308 0.03 -5.87 -5.85
CA PRO A 308 1.42 -5.97 -6.27
C PRO A 308 1.99 -4.64 -6.76
N GLU A 309 1.19 -3.85 -7.49
CA GLU A 309 1.53 -2.54 -8.03
C GLU A 309 1.85 -1.53 -6.92
N ALA A 310 0.99 -1.47 -5.89
CA ALA A 310 1.18 -0.61 -4.74
C ALA A 310 2.34 -1.09 -3.84
N ALA A 311 2.46 -2.40 -3.61
CA ALA A 311 3.53 -2.96 -2.79
C ALA A 311 4.92 -2.66 -3.36
N VAL A 312 5.11 -2.87 -4.67
CA VAL A 312 6.37 -2.57 -5.36
C VAL A 312 6.67 -1.09 -5.29
N THR A 313 5.73 -0.23 -5.68
CA THR A 313 5.98 1.22 -5.77
C THR A 313 6.14 1.87 -4.39
N LYS A 314 5.41 1.42 -3.38
CA LYS A 314 5.59 1.86 -1.98
C LYS A 314 6.95 1.47 -1.44
N LEU A 315 7.38 0.22 -1.65
CA LEU A 315 8.68 -0.25 -1.20
C LEU A 315 9.82 0.51 -1.89
N MET A 316 9.73 0.70 -3.21
CA MET A 316 10.69 1.50 -3.97
C MET A 316 10.78 2.95 -3.46
N TYR A 317 9.63 3.58 -3.19
CA TYR A 317 9.56 4.93 -2.64
C TYR A 317 10.23 5.00 -1.25
N LEU A 318 9.89 4.09 -0.33
CA LEU A 318 10.42 4.09 1.03
C LEU A 318 11.93 3.77 1.08
N LEU A 319 12.42 2.86 0.23
CA LEU A 319 13.86 2.60 0.11
C LEU A 319 14.61 3.84 -0.41
N GLY A 320 14.01 4.59 -1.33
CA GLY A 320 14.54 5.86 -1.84
C GLY A 320 14.65 6.96 -0.78
N LYS A 321 13.91 6.87 0.33
CA LYS A 321 13.98 7.83 1.44
C LYS A 321 15.23 7.69 2.31
N ASN A 322 16.05 6.65 2.10
CA ASN A 322 17.25 6.36 2.88
C ASN A 322 16.98 6.33 4.41
N LEU A 323 15.84 5.77 4.79
CA LEU A 323 15.44 5.59 6.18
C LEU A 323 16.12 4.35 6.77
N PRO A 324 16.24 4.24 8.10
CA PRO A 324 16.59 2.99 8.75
C PRO A 324 15.66 1.85 8.29
N ILE A 325 16.20 0.65 8.10
CA ILE A 325 15.44 -0.51 7.60
C ILE A 325 14.19 -0.79 8.46
N GLU A 326 14.29 -0.67 9.78
CA GLU A 326 13.16 -0.86 10.68
C GLU A 326 12.07 0.20 10.48
N GLU A 327 12.44 1.42 10.09
CA GLU A 327 11.48 2.47 9.74
C GLU A 327 10.82 2.20 8.38
N VAL A 328 11.57 1.67 7.40
CA VAL A 328 10.98 1.20 6.13
C VAL A 328 9.97 0.08 6.39
N LYS A 329 10.34 -0.91 7.22
CA LYS A 329 9.45 -2.01 7.62
C LYS A 329 8.20 -1.48 8.31
N ARG A 330 8.35 -0.51 9.22
CA ARG A 330 7.24 0.14 9.90
C ARG A 330 6.32 0.84 8.90
N LEU A 331 6.86 1.70 8.04
CA LEU A 331 6.06 2.49 7.07
C LEU A 331 5.39 1.63 5.99
N MET A 332 5.97 0.48 5.61
CA MET A 332 5.30 -0.48 4.74
C MET A 332 4.00 -0.99 5.35
N GLN A 333 3.92 -1.12 6.69
CA GLN A 333 2.76 -1.61 7.42
C GLN A 333 1.76 -0.50 7.81
N ILE A 334 1.99 0.76 7.43
CA ILE A 334 1.10 1.90 7.74
C ILE A 334 0.50 2.48 6.46
N ASP A 335 -0.80 2.76 6.45
CA ASP A 335 -1.48 3.46 5.37
C ASP A 335 -0.91 4.88 5.18
N MET A 336 -0.53 5.23 3.96
CA MET A 336 0.06 6.53 3.63
C MET A 336 -0.87 7.42 2.81
N CYS A 337 -1.68 6.80 1.96
CA CYS A 337 -2.55 7.47 1.00
C CYS A 337 -3.68 6.54 0.54
N GLY A 338 -4.22 5.74 1.46
CA GLY A 338 -5.36 4.86 1.22
C GLY A 338 -5.05 3.61 0.40
N GLU A 339 -3.79 3.19 0.30
CA GLU A 339 -3.33 2.00 -0.45
C GLU A 339 -3.63 0.68 0.27
N GLN A 340 -3.87 0.70 1.58
CA GLN A 340 -4.15 -0.48 2.39
C GLN A 340 -5.25 -0.21 3.42
N THR A 341 -5.98 -1.25 3.81
CA THR A 341 -7.16 -1.10 4.67
C THR A 341 -6.81 -1.15 6.15
N ILE A 342 -5.67 -1.73 6.51
CA ILE A 342 -5.25 -1.84 7.91
C ILE A 342 -3.86 -1.23 8.06
N SER A 343 -3.67 -0.43 9.10
CA SER A 343 -2.33 -0.02 9.56
C SER A 343 -1.94 -0.81 10.79
N GLN A 344 -0.72 -1.37 10.80
CA GLN A 344 -0.16 -2.11 11.94
C GLN A 344 0.99 -1.31 12.55
N TYR A 345 0.81 -0.93 13.81
CA TYR A 345 1.77 -0.19 14.63
C TYR A 345 2.47 -1.15 15.58
N ASP A 346 3.74 -1.45 15.31
CA ASP A 346 4.55 -2.38 16.09
C ASP A 346 5.42 -1.65 17.13
N PHE A 347 5.41 -2.16 18.36
CA PHE A 347 6.28 -1.78 19.48
C PHE A 347 7.03 -3.02 19.94
N LEU A 348 8.37 -2.95 19.99
CA LEU A 348 9.23 -4.08 20.35
C LEU A 348 10.12 -3.68 21.53
N THR A 349 10.24 -4.58 22.51
CA THR A 349 11.26 -4.47 23.57
C THR A 349 11.99 -5.79 23.72
N GLU A 350 13.32 -5.70 23.85
CA GLU A 350 14.25 -6.80 24.13
C GLU A 350 14.95 -6.62 25.49
N GLU A 351 14.51 -5.65 26.31
CA GLU A 351 15.13 -5.28 27.58
C GLU A 351 15.19 -6.43 28.61
N PHE A 352 14.38 -7.47 28.39
CA PHE A 352 14.25 -8.61 29.29
C PHE A 352 15.09 -9.82 28.87
N ARG A 353 15.83 -9.73 27.76
CA ARG A 353 16.71 -10.82 27.29
C ARG A 353 17.70 -11.19 28.41
N ASP A 354 17.86 -12.50 28.64
CA ASP A 354 18.72 -13.08 29.68
C ASP A 354 18.34 -12.78 31.15
N SER A 355 17.16 -12.18 31.39
CA SER A 355 16.64 -11.94 32.72
C SER A 355 15.56 -12.95 33.11
N PHE A 356 15.62 -13.48 34.34
CA PHE A 356 14.61 -14.41 34.86
C PHE A 356 13.72 -13.74 35.90
N SER A 357 12.43 -13.62 35.59
CA SER A 357 11.42 -13.01 36.46
C SER A 357 10.08 -13.72 36.28
N ASP A 358 9.21 -13.61 37.28
CA ASP A 358 7.78 -13.99 37.20
C ASP A 358 6.89 -12.77 36.90
N ASN A 359 7.50 -11.58 36.81
CA ASN A 359 6.82 -10.33 36.52
C ASN A 359 7.71 -9.43 35.63
N PHE A 360 7.19 -9.05 34.47
CA PHE A 360 7.81 -8.13 33.52
C PHE A 360 6.86 -6.97 33.23
N GLU A 361 7.42 -5.77 33.14
CA GLU A 361 6.64 -4.56 32.89
C GLU A 361 7.32 -3.72 31.80
N TYR A 362 6.61 -3.49 30.70
CA TYR A 362 7.04 -2.63 29.60
C TYR A 362 6.12 -1.42 29.51
N GLU A 363 6.66 -0.21 29.68
CA GLU A 363 5.93 1.06 29.54
C GLU A 363 6.30 1.70 28.20
N LEU A 364 5.28 2.12 27.43
CA LEU A 364 5.48 2.84 26.17
C LEU A 364 4.60 4.09 26.11
N GLU A 365 5.16 5.16 25.56
CA GLU A 365 4.43 6.39 25.26
C GLU A 365 3.48 6.15 24.08
N ILE A 366 2.24 6.62 24.18
CA ILE A 366 1.24 6.49 23.12
C ILE A 366 1.49 7.59 22.07
N PRO A 367 1.84 7.26 20.82
CA PRO A 367 1.92 8.25 19.75
C PRO A 367 0.60 8.98 19.56
N SER A 368 0.66 10.30 19.41
CA SER A 368 -0.54 11.13 19.19
C SER A 368 -1.28 10.78 17.89
N SER A 369 -0.60 10.20 16.91
CA SER A 369 -1.18 9.67 15.68
C SER A 369 -2.21 8.58 15.95
N LEU A 370 -1.92 7.62 16.84
CA LEU A 370 -2.82 6.50 17.17
C LEU A 370 -4.17 6.95 17.74
N LYS A 371 -4.23 8.12 18.38
CA LYS A 371 -5.50 8.66 18.91
C LYS A 371 -6.47 9.08 17.79
N LYS A 372 -5.97 9.35 16.60
CA LYS A 372 -6.78 9.72 15.42
C LYS A 372 -7.25 8.51 14.62
N GLU A 373 -6.71 7.34 14.91
CA GLU A 373 -6.98 6.09 14.22
C GLU A 373 -8.21 5.39 14.77
N ASP A 374 -8.89 4.64 13.89
CA ASP A 374 -9.98 3.73 14.24
C ASP A 374 -9.39 2.37 14.64
N LEU A 375 -8.94 2.27 15.90
CA LEU A 375 -8.25 1.09 16.43
C LEU A 375 -9.20 -0.09 16.64
N ILE A 376 -8.87 -1.24 16.06
CA ILE A 376 -9.72 -2.43 16.06
C ILE A 376 -9.25 -3.50 17.04
N GLU A 377 -7.95 -3.77 17.08
CA GLU A 377 -7.36 -4.82 17.90
C GLU A 377 -5.92 -4.48 18.30
N ALA A 378 -5.45 -5.14 19.36
CA ALA A 378 -4.05 -5.16 19.70
C ALA A 378 -3.59 -6.58 20.01
N VAL A 379 -2.34 -6.87 19.72
CA VAL A 379 -1.76 -8.21 19.83
C VAL A 379 -0.47 -8.13 20.64
N VAL A 380 -0.34 -8.98 21.66
CA VAL A 380 0.92 -9.18 22.39
C VAL A 380 1.49 -10.53 22.01
N ARG A 381 2.76 -10.54 21.57
CA ARG A 381 3.54 -11.74 21.31
C ARG A 381 4.79 -11.74 22.18
N ILE A 382 5.09 -12.89 22.77
CA ILE A 382 6.32 -13.11 23.54
C ILE A 382 7.05 -14.27 22.88
N LYS A 383 8.32 -14.06 22.54
CA LYS A 383 9.14 -15.03 21.83
C LYS A 383 10.16 -15.71 22.72
N ASN A 384 10.43 -16.97 22.41
CA ASN A 384 11.52 -17.76 22.97
C ASN A 384 11.54 -17.74 24.51
N ILE A 385 10.37 -18.02 25.09
CA ILE A 385 10.22 -18.22 26.52
C ILE A 385 11.09 -19.41 26.92
N SER A 386 11.97 -19.18 27.89
CA SER A 386 12.83 -20.20 28.45
C SER A 386 12.72 -20.22 29.96
N GLU A 387 12.95 -21.39 30.53
CA GLU A 387 12.77 -21.68 31.94
C GLU A 387 14.14 -22.00 32.54
N ARG A 388 14.32 -21.68 33.83
CA ARG A 388 15.60 -21.90 34.52
C ARG A 388 15.80 -23.35 34.97
N GLU A 389 14.71 -24.08 35.19
CA GLU A 389 14.69 -25.42 35.80
C GLU A 389 13.65 -26.31 35.07
N SER A 390 13.86 -27.64 35.01
CA SER A 390 12.97 -28.56 34.29
C SER A 390 11.76 -28.96 35.12
N TRP A 391 10.54 -28.66 34.67
CA TRP A 391 9.34 -28.79 35.51
C TRP A 391 8.30 -29.78 35.01
N SER A 392 7.46 -30.24 35.94
CA SER A 392 6.31 -31.13 35.70
C SER A 392 4.97 -30.39 35.64
N GLU A 393 4.94 -29.06 35.80
CA GLU A 393 3.73 -28.24 35.84
C GLU A 393 3.58 -27.38 34.58
N GLU A 394 2.34 -27.07 34.18
CA GLU A 394 2.06 -26.22 33.03
C GLU A 394 2.36 -24.74 33.32
N LEU A 395 2.94 -24.03 32.33
CA LEU A 395 3.29 -22.61 32.43
C LEU A 395 2.05 -21.74 32.24
N ASN A 396 1.67 -20.97 33.26
CA ASN A 396 0.53 -20.06 33.20
C ASN A 396 1.03 -18.62 33.03
N ILE A 397 0.67 -17.97 31.92
CA ILE A 397 1.04 -16.59 31.63
C ILE A 397 -0.20 -15.72 31.52
N SER A 398 -0.20 -14.65 32.30
CA SER A 398 -1.18 -13.57 32.25
C SER A 398 -0.56 -12.32 31.65
N VAL A 399 -1.21 -11.73 30.65
CA VAL A 399 -0.82 -10.44 30.06
C VAL A 399 -1.90 -9.42 30.33
N THR A 400 -1.50 -8.29 30.91
CA THR A 400 -2.38 -7.14 31.16
C THR A 400 -1.92 -5.92 30.38
N ILE A 401 -2.83 -5.26 29.67
CA ILE A 401 -2.63 -3.92 29.09
C ILE A 401 -3.32 -2.91 30.00
N GLU A 402 -2.56 -1.97 30.56
CA GLU A 402 -3.08 -0.89 31.41
C GLU A 402 -2.79 0.48 30.78
N GLY A 403 -3.80 1.35 30.78
CA GLY A 403 -3.60 2.76 30.48
C GLY A 403 -3.14 3.53 31.73
N LYS A 404 -2.19 4.45 31.55
CA LYS A 404 -1.76 5.40 32.57
C LYS A 404 -1.92 6.81 32.01
N ASN A 405 -2.49 7.71 32.81
CA ASN A 405 -2.59 9.13 32.51
C ASN A 405 -1.75 9.91 33.52
N SER A 406 -0.70 10.57 33.06
CA SER A 406 0.21 11.32 33.94
C SER A 406 -0.48 12.50 34.66
N ASN A 407 -1.65 12.93 34.21
CA ASN A 407 -2.36 14.13 34.70
C ASN A 407 -3.58 13.85 35.61
N SER A 408 -3.94 12.59 35.89
CA SER A 408 -5.11 12.28 36.75
C SER A 408 -4.72 11.55 38.04
N SER A 409 -5.13 12.12 39.19
CA SER A 409 -4.99 11.49 40.51
C SER A 409 -5.98 10.35 40.75
N GLU A 410 -7.07 10.28 39.97
CA GLU A 410 -8.02 9.17 39.97
C GLU A 410 -7.62 8.15 38.89
N GLN A 411 -7.03 7.04 39.33
CA GLN A 411 -6.67 5.90 38.46
C GLN A 411 -7.89 5.01 38.21
N LEU A 412 -8.81 5.43 37.33
CA LEU A 412 -9.68 4.46 36.67
C LEU A 412 -8.81 3.64 35.71
N LYS A 413 -8.17 2.59 36.24
CA LYS A 413 -7.36 1.64 35.47
C LYS A 413 -8.28 0.85 34.56
N ILE A 414 -8.54 1.37 33.37
CA ILE A 414 -9.08 0.53 32.29
C ILE A 414 -7.95 -0.42 31.93
N ASN A 415 -8.11 -1.67 32.32
CA ASN A 415 -7.19 -2.74 32.00
C ASN A 415 -7.90 -3.82 31.21
N ASN A 416 -7.13 -4.54 30.41
CA ASN A 416 -7.59 -5.77 29.78
C ASN A 416 -6.57 -6.86 30.08
N ASN A 417 -7.03 -7.97 30.63
CA ASN A 417 -6.21 -9.08 31.07
C ASN A 417 -6.59 -10.35 30.30
N ILE A 418 -5.59 -11.04 29.77
CA ILE A 418 -5.75 -12.35 29.15
C ILE A 418 -4.82 -13.32 29.87
N ASN A 419 -5.38 -14.46 30.29
CA ASN A 419 -4.62 -15.53 30.90
C ASN A 419 -4.58 -16.76 29.97
N LYS A 420 -3.41 -17.39 29.80
CA LYS A 420 -3.25 -18.62 29.02
C LYS A 420 -2.30 -19.59 29.70
N ILE A 421 -2.66 -20.86 29.61
CA ILE A 421 -1.81 -21.98 29.97
C ILE A 421 -1.04 -22.43 28.71
N LEU A 422 0.28 -22.45 28.81
CA LEU A 422 1.20 -22.91 27.78
C LEU A 422 1.70 -24.33 28.13
N PRO A 423 1.55 -25.30 27.21
CA PRO A 423 2.23 -26.59 27.32
C PRO A 423 3.75 -26.40 27.37
N SER A 424 4.46 -27.29 28.05
CA SER A 424 5.92 -27.28 28.21
C SER A 424 6.69 -27.24 26.88
N GLU A 425 6.13 -27.77 25.80
CA GLU A 425 6.71 -27.72 24.46
C GLU A 425 6.59 -26.35 23.76
N LYS A 426 5.67 -25.47 24.20
CA LYS A 426 5.40 -24.18 23.53
C LYS A 426 6.18 -23.03 24.17
N LYS A 427 7.17 -22.55 23.42
CA LYS A 427 8.05 -21.43 23.84
C LYS A 427 7.56 -20.04 23.43
N ASN A 428 6.37 -19.92 22.83
CA ASN A 428 5.86 -18.64 22.34
C ASN A 428 4.47 -18.36 22.90
N PHE A 429 4.25 -17.13 23.37
CA PHE A 429 2.94 -16.65 23.80
C PHE A 429 2.34 -15.72 22.75
N HIS A 430 1.03 -15.77 22.60
CA HIS A 430 0.27 -14.91 21.69
C HIS A 430 -1.09 -14.59 22.30
N ALA A 431 -1.46 -13.31 22.42
CA ALA A 431 -2.78 -12.87 22.89
C ALA A 431 -3.33 -11.72 22.05
N ILE A 432 -4.64 -11.74 21.81
CA ILE A 432 -5.38 -10.74 21.03
C ILE A 432 -6.36 -10.02 21.96
N PHE A 433 -6.26 -8.70 22.01
CA PHE A 433 -7.09 -7.80 22.80
C PHE A 433 -8.01 -7.02 21.84
N ASN A 434 -9.32 -7.25 21.94
CA ASN A 434 -10.33 -6.58 21.10
C ASN A 434 -10.72 -5.18 21.64
N HIS A 435 -11.63 -4.50 20.94
CA HIS A 435 -12.17 -3.11 21.01
C HIS A 435 -12.09 -2.26 22.30
N THR A 436 -11.75 -2.84 23.44
CA THR A 436 -11.31 -2.12 24.64
C THR A 436 -10.04 -1.29 24.44
N ILE A 437 -9.16 -1.64 23.49
CA ILE A 437 -7.87 -0.94 23.33
C ILE A 437 -8.03 0.53 22.96
N LYS A 438 -9.03 0.87 22.13
CA LYS A 438 -9.31 2.27 21.74
C LYS A 438 -9.65 3.13 22.96
N SER A 439 -10.52 2.63 23.84
CA SER A 439 -10.90 3.30 25.09
C SER A 439 -9.71 3.50 26.03
N ILE A 440 -8.80 2.52 26.09
CA ILE A 440 -7.55 2.64 26.86
C ILE A 440 -6.67 3.74 26.24
N ILE A 441 -6.46 3.73 24.92
CA ILE A 441 -5.55 4.67 24.25
C ILE A 441 -6.06 6.12 24.29
N ASP A 442 -7.36 6.33 24.11
CA ASP A 442 -7.92 7.69 24.03
C ASP A 442 -7.82 8.45 25.36
N LYS A 443 -7.90 7.74 26.49
CA LYS A 443 -7.92 8.33 27.85
C LYS A 443 -6.56 8.46 28.53
N ASN A 444 -5.51 7.93 27.92
CA ASN A 444 -4.20 7.76 28.54
C ASN A 444 -3.09 8.37 27.67
N ASP A 445 -1.94 8.64 28.25
CA ASP A 445 -0.73 9.07 27.54
C ASP A 445 0.31 7.94 27.44
N LYS A 446 0.23 6.95 28.33
CA LYS A 446 1.10 5.77 28.32
C LYS A 446 0.32 4.47 28.37
N LEU A 447 0.90 3.42 27.78
CA LEU A 447 0.48 2.04 27.98
C LEU A 447 1.53 1.31 28.80
N LYS A 448 1.05 0.47 29.72
CA LYS A 448 1.87 -0.47 30.47
C LYS A 448 1.42 -1.88 30.16
N ILE A 449 2.33 -2.67 29.60
CA ILE A 449 2.14 -4.09 29.31
C ILE A 449 2.80 -4.88 30.43
N LYS A 450 2.00 -5.64 31.18
CA LYS A 450 2.48 -6.49 32.26
C LYS A 450 2.39 -7.95 31.83
N VAL A 451 3.47 -8.69 31.97
CA VAL A 451 3.52 -10.14 31.79
C VAL A 451 3.79 -10.76 33.14
N GLN A 452 2.86 -11.56 33.63
CA GLN A 452 2.97 -12.27 34.90
C GLN A 452 2.91 -13.76 34.63
N SER A 453 3.71 -14.53 35.34
CA SER A 453 3.68 -15.99 35.28
C SER A 453 3.61 -16.59 36.67
N ASN A 454 3.13 -17.83 36.77
CA ASN A 454 3.20 -18.62 38.01
C ASN A 454 4.64 -18.99 38.41
N MET A 455 5.64 -18.52 37.65
CA MET A 455 7.01 -18.98 37.70
C MET A 455 8.01 -18.04 37.04
N LYS A 456 9.31 -18.20 37.36
CA LYS A 456 10.37 -17.41 36.73
C LYS A 456 10.70 -17.92 35.34
N ILE A 457 10.47 -17.08 34.35
CA ILE A 457 10.80 -17.32 32.94
C ILE A 457 11.81 -16.27 32.47
N SER A 458 12.50 -16.55 31.37
CA SER A 458 13.14 -15.53 30.53
C SER A 458 12.42 -15.48 29.18
N MET A 459 12.56 -14.37 28.47
CA MET A 459 12.01 -14.21 27.12
C MET A 459 12.96 -13.39 26.28
N GLU A 460 12.91 -13.57 24.97
CA GLU A 460 13.76 -12.82 24.06
C GLU A 460 13.22 -11.40 23.84
N ALA A 461 11.91 -11.30 23.58
CA ALA A 461 11.28 -10.03 23.25
C ALA A 461 9.77 -10.05 23.53
N ILE A 462 9.24 -8.87 23.81
CA ILE A 462 7.80 -8.60 23.78
C ILE A 462 7.51 -7.72 22.56
N LYS A 463 6.71 -8.25 21.63
CA LYS A 463 6.17 -7.49 20.50
C LYS A 463 4.70 -7.16 20.78
N PHE A 464 4.40 -5.87 20.85
CA PHE A 464 3.05 -5.34 20.97
C PHE A 464 2.66 -4.64 19.68
N SER A 465 1.59 -5.12 19.03
CA SER A 465 1.09 -4.59 17.77
C SER A 465 -0.29 -4.00 17.98
N ILE A 466 -0.56 -2.80 17.47
CA ILE A 466 -1.89 -2.19 17.43
C ILE A 466 -2.32 -2.08 15.97
N PHE A 467 -3.56 -2.45 15.69
CA PHE A 467 -4.14 -2.43 14.35
C PHE A 467 -5.22 -1.36 14.27
N SER A 468 -5.16 -0.52 13.24
CA SER A 468 -6.24 0.39 12.87
C SER A 468 -6.85 0.00 11.55
N GLU A 469 -8.14 0.22 11.39
CA GLU A 469 -8.85 -0.01 10.14
C GLU A 469 -9.15 1.33 9.47
N TYR A 470 -8.70 1.49 8.23
CA TYR A 470 -9.07 2.59 7.36
C TYR A 470 -10.48 2.33 6.80
N LEU A 471 -11.50 2.59 7.62
CA LEU A 471 -12.89 2.61 7.17
C LEU A 471 -13.42 4.04 7.19
N ARG A 472 -13.38 4.69 6.02
CA ARG A 472 -14.30 5.77 5.69
C ARG A 472 -15.00 5.48 4.38
#